data_AF-A0A6H1NNM7-F1
#
_entry.id   AF-A0A6H1NNM7-F1
#
_cell.length_a   1.000
_cell.length_b   1.000
_cell.length_c   1.000
_cell.angle_alpha   90.00
_cell.angle_beta   90.00
_cell.angle_gamma   90.00
#
_symmetry.space_group_name_H-M   'P 1'
#
loop_
_entity.id
_entity.type
_entity.pdbx_description
1 polymer ?
#
loop_
_entity_poly.entity_id
_entity_poly.type
_entity_poly.pdbx_seq_one_letter_code
_entity_poly.pdbx_strand_id
1 'polypeptide(L)'
;MPIAHSQCRCTVHPKAETVHGKQGYALLVEIPFHVDVVDVFVNSALAGGIADQAVAIGANAVWFQLGVIDEAANDRTREAGLLMVMDRSPGREIPRLGLG
;
A
#
# COMPACT_ATOMS: atom_id res chain seq x y z
N MET A 1 21.37 -9.16 12.89
CA MET A 1 20.46 -8.34 13.71
C MET A 1 19.04 -8.75 13.33
N PRO A 2 18.19 -9.26 14.23
CA PRO A 2 16.85 -9.66 13.86
C PRO A 2 16.01 -8.40 13.70
N ILE A 3 15.62 -8.07 12.47
CA ILE A 3 14.74 -6.95 12.20
C ILE A 3 13.31 -7.44 12.42
N ALA A 4 12.84 -7.42 13.66
CA ALA A 4 11.43 -7.66 13.97
C ALA A 4 10.65 -6.37 13.65
N HIS A 5 10.24 -6.20 12.39
CA HIS A 5 9.23 -5.19 12.07
C HIS A 5 7.88 -5.70 12.58
N SER A 6 7.46 -5.22 13.75
CA SER A 6 6.04 -5.26 14.09
C SER A 6 5.31 -4.35 13.11
N GLN A 7 4.93 -4.88 11.94
CA GLN A 7 4.17 -4.14 10.94
C GLN A 7 2.82 -3.80 11.55
N CYS A 8 2.61 -2.52 11.90
CA CYS A 8 1.29 -2.07 12.31
C CYS A 8 0.38 -2.01 11.09
N ARG A 9 -0.19 -3.16 10.70
CA ARG A 9 -1.17 -3.24 9.62
C ARG A 9 -2.47 -2.56 10.04
N CYS A 10 -2.90 -1.54 9.31
CA CYS A 10 -4.23 -0.96 9.42
C CYS A 10 -4.99 -1.17 8.11
N THR A 11 -6.31 -1.27 8.17
CA THR A 11 -7.16 -1.47 7.00
C THR A 11 -7.83 -0.16 6.64
N VAL A 12 -7.80 0.21 5.36
CA VAL A 12 -8.56 1.35 4.83
C VAL A 12 -9.70 0.82 3.98
N HIS A 13 -10.93 1.13 4.36
CA HIS A 13 -12.14 0.73 3.63
C HIS A 13 -13.28 1.67 4.02
N PRO A 14 -14.20 2.07 3.12
CA PRO A 14 -15.27 3.03 3.44
C PRO A 14 -16.13 2.70 4.66
N LYS A 15 -16.21 1.42 5.05
CA LYS A 15 -16.93 0.99 6.26
C LYS A 15 -16.14 1.13 7.57
N ALA A 16 -14.83 1.39 7.49
CA ALA A 16 -13.90 1.51 8.62
C ALA A 16 -14.02 0.39 9.67
N GLU A 17 -14.28 -0.85 9.22
CA GLU A 17 -14.48 -1.99 10.12
C GLU A 17 -13.18 -2.35 10.85
N THR A 18 -13.31 -2.80 12.11
CA THR A 18 -12.18 -3.37 12.86
C THR A 18 -11.77 -4.70 12.24
N VAL A 19 -10.51 -4.81 11.83
CA VAL A 19 -9.94 -6.02 11.21
C VAL A 19 -8.81 -6.54 12.09
N HIS A 20 -8.87 -7.83 12.46
CA HIS A 20 -7.89 -8.47 13.34
C HIS A 20 -7.59 -7.71 14.65
N GLY A 21 -8.63 -7.11 15.26
CA GLY A 21 -8.52 -6.33 16.50
C GLY A 21 -7.87 -4.96 16.34
N LYS A 22 -7.64 -4.50 15.10
CA LYS A 22 -7.10 -3.18 14.79
C LYS A 22 -8.17 -2.32 14.13
N GLN A 23 -8.19 -1.04 14.53
CA GLN A 23 -9.11 -0.05 13.97
C GLN A 23 -8.91 0.08 12.45
N GLY A 24 -10.02 0.00 11.71
CA GLY A 24 -10.06 0.39 10.30
C GLY A 24 -10.29 1.90 10.16
N TYR A 25 -9.87 2.45 9.03
CA TYR A 25 -10.09 3.85 8.67
C TYR A 25 -10.89 3.92 7.38
N ALA A 26 -11.68 4.98 7.18
CA ALA A 26 -12.42 5.17 5.94
C ALA A 26 -11.50 5.72 4.84
N LEU A 27 -10.55 6.57 5.22
CA LEU A 27 -9.64 7.26 4.32
C LEU A 27 -8.19 7.14 4.79
N LEU A 28 -7.24 7.24 3.85
CA LEU A 28 -5.80 7.22 4.14
C LEU A 28 -5.37 8.40 5.03
N VAL A 29 -5.98 9.58 4.86
CA VAL A 29 -5.67 10.80 5.62
C VAL A 29 -6.09 10.73 7.09
N GLU A 30 -6.97 9.80 7.45
CA GLU A 30 -7.43 9.62 8.83
C GLU A 30 -6.42 8.84 9.70
N ILE A 31 -5.39 8.25 9.07
CA ILE A 31 -4.37 7.49 9.77
C ILE A 31 -3.49 8.46 10.59
N PRO A 32 -3.43 8.35 11.93
CA PRO A 32 -2.77 9.33 12.79
C PRO A 32 -1.25 9.08 12.92
N PHE A 33 -0.66 8.31 12.02
CA PHE A 33 0.74 7.92 12.04
C PHE A 33 1.29 7.77 10.62
N HIS A 34 2.62 7.74 10.50
CA HIS A 34 3.30 7.60 9.22
C HIS A 34 2.99 6.26 8.55
N VAL A 35 2.72 6.29 7.24
CA VAL A 35 2.44 5.10 6.44
C VAL A 35 3.67 4.74 5.61
N ASP A 36 4.28 3.60 5.91
CA ASP A 36 5.44 3.15 5.12
C ASP A 36 5.02 2.66 3.73
N VAL A 37 4.01 1.79 3.66
CA VAL A 37 3.56 1.16 2.41
C VAL A 37 2.04 1.16 2.33
N VAL A 38 1.50 1.63 1.21
CA VAL A 38 0.09 1.49 0.87
C VAL A 38 -0.09 0.27 -0.03
N ASP A 39 -0.69 -0.80 0.52
CA ASP A 39 -0.94 -2.05 -0.19
C ASP A 39 -2.37 -2.08 -0.77
N VAL A 40 -2.47 -2.19 -2.09
CA VAL A 40 -3.69 -1.89 -2.86
C VAL A 40 -4.29 -3.17 -3.45
N PHE A 41 -5.49 -3.53 -2.96
CA PHE A 41 -6.26 -4.73 -3.34
C PHE A 41 -7.51 -4.43 -4.19
N VAL A 42 -7.62 -3.23 -4.76
CA VAL A 42 -8.75 -2.85 -5.63
C VAL A 42 -8.43 -3.09 -7.11
N ASN A 43 -9.44 -2.98 -7.98
CA ASN A 43 -9.22 -3.05 -9.43
C ASN A 43 -8.36 -1.87 -9.96
N SER A 44 -7.73 -2.04 -11.12
CA SER A 44 -6.87 -1.01 -11.73
C SER A 44 -7.55 0.34 -11.93
N ALA A 45 -8.86 0.35 -12.24
CA ALA A 45 -9.61 1.59 -12.49
C ALA A 45 -9.73 2.48 -11.24
N LEU A 46 -9.62 1.90 -10.04
CA LEU A 46 -9.65 2.62 -8.77
C LEU A 46 -8.26 2.79 -8.15
N ALA A 47 -7.31 1.93 -8.52
CA ALA A 47 -5.97 1.90 -7.94
C ALA A 47 -5.20 3.21 -8.12
N GLY A 48 -5.32 3.86 -9.29
CA GLY A 48 -4.65 5.12 -9.56
C GLY A 48 -5.01 6.23 -8.56
N GLY A 49 -6.30 6.37 -8.22
CA GLY A 49 -6.75 7.36 -7.23
C GLY A 49 -6.30 7.05 -5.79
N ILE A 50 -5.99 5.78 -5.48
CA ILE A 50 -5.39 5.41 -4.20
C ILE A 50 -3.90 5.75 -4.18
N ALA A 51 -3.20 5.56 -5.30
CA ALA A 51 -1.80 5.98 -5.42
C ALA A 51 -1.65 7.50 -5.24
N ASP A 52 -2.55 8.29 -5.83
CA ASP A 52 -2.57 9.75 -5.65
C ASP A 52 -2.81 10.14 -4.17
N GLN A 53 -3.67 9.42 -3.45
CA GLN A 53 -3.85 9.61 -2.01
C GLN A 53 -2.60 9.23 -1.20
N ALA A 54 -1.90 8.16 -1.59
CA ALA A 54 -0.67 7.73 -0.93
C ALA A 54 0.44 8.79 -1.07
N VAL A 55 0.54 9.41 -2.25
CA VAL A 55 1.41 10.58 -2.48
C VAL A 55 1.00 11.73 -1.56
N ALA A 56 -0.29 12.04 -1.48
CA ALA A 56 -0.79 13.16 -0.67
C ALA A 56 -0.49 13.02 0.84
N ILE A 57 -0.53 11.80 1.37
CA ILE A 57 -0.18 11.54 2.78
C ILE A 57 1.32 11.37 3.02
N GLY A 58 2.15 11.41 1.96
CA GLY A 58 3.60 11.24 2.05
C GLY A 58 4.03 9.84 2.44
N ALA A 59 3.34 8.80 1.94
CA ALA A 59 3.78 7.42 2.16
C ALA A 59 5.18 7.17 1.54
N ASN A 60 5.89 6.10 1.95
CA ASN A 60 7.19 5.79 1.33
C ASN A 60 7.03 4.98 0.03
N ALA A 61 6.00 4.12 -0.06
CA ALA A 61 5.77 3.25 -1.21
C ALA A 61 4.29 2.94 -1.45
N VAL A 62 3.98 2.64 -2.71
CA VAL A 62 2.69 2.08 -3.15
C VAL A 62 2.92 0.71 -3.76
N TRP A 63 2.10 -0.26 -3.36
CA TRP A 63 2.16 -1.63 -3.86
C TRP A 63 0.81 -2.02 -4.47
N PHE A 64 0.78 -2.13 -5.80
CA PHE A 64 -0.35 -2.69 -6.53
C PHE A 64 -0.20 -4.22 -6.60
N GLN A 65 -1.20 -4.91 -6.07
CA GLN A 65 -1.23 -6.37 -6.05
C GLN A 65 -1.34 -6.96 -7.46
N LEU A 66 -1.26 -8.29 -7.54
CA LEU A 66 -1.30 -9.05 -8.79
C LEU A 66 -2.51 -8.66 -9.67
N GLY A 67 -2.27 -8.39 -10.94
CA GLY A 67 -3.28 -7.98 -11.92
C GLY A 67 -3.72 -6.52 -11.85
N VAL A 68 -3.15 -5.72 -10.92
CA VAL A 68 -3.40 -4.29 -10.80
C VAL A 68 -2.26 -3.52 -11.47
N ILE A 69 -2.58 -2.84 -12.58
CA ILE A 69 -1.62 -2.12 -13.44
C ILE A 69 -2.24 -0.78 -13.83
N ASP A 70 -1.51 0.30 -13.57
CA ASP A 70 -1.80 1.65 -14.07
C ASP A 70 -0.48 2.39 -14.24
N GLU A 71 0.01 2.44 -15.49
CA GLU A 71 1.31 3.06 -15.83
C GLU A 71 1.31 4.56 -15.56
N ALA A 72 0.18 5.24 -15.79
CA ALA A 72 0.08 6.67 -15.53
C ALA A 72 0.14 6.97 -14.03
N ALA A 73 -0.48 6.14 -13.19
CA ALA A 73 -0.36 6.25 -11.74
C ALA A 73 1.07 5.94 -11.27
N ASN A 74 1.74 4.97 -11.87
CA ASN A 74 3.15 4.69 -11.60
C ASN A 74 4.03 5.90 -11.85
N ASP A 75 3.86 6.57 -12.99
CA ASP A 75 4.70 7.72 -13.34
C ASP A 75 4.51 8.86 -12.35
N ARG A 76 3.25 9.23 -12.04
CA ARG A 76 2.94 10.26 -11.03
C ARG A 76 3.51 9.92 -9.65
N THR A 77 3.38 8.66 -9.22
CA THR A 77 3.85 8.20 -7.90
C THR A 77 5.37 8.32 -7.80
N ARG A 78 6.09 7.91 -8.86
CA ARG A 78 7.56 7.96 -8.91
C ARG A 78 8.09 9.38 -9.05
N GLU A 79 7.42 10.23 -9.82
CA GLU A 79 7.74 11.65 -9.93
C GLU A 79 7.60 12.37 -8.59
N ALA A 80 6.62 11.96 -7.77
CA ALA A 80 6.46 12.45 -6.40
C ALA A 80 7.48 11.88 -5.39
N GLY A 81 8.37 10.98 -5.83
CA GLY A 81 9.45 10.41 -5.02
C GLY A 81 9.10 9.14 -4.25
N LEU A 82 7.92 8.56 -4.48
CA LEU A 82 7.50 7.30 -3.87
C LEU A 82 8.02 6.10 -4.66
N LEU A 83 8.28 4.99 -3.94
CA LEU A 83 8.52 3.71 -4.60
C LEU A 83 7.19 3.13 -5.11
N MET A 84 7.21 2.59 -6.33
CA MET A 84 6.04 1.95 -6.94
C MET A 84 6.34 0.51 -7.30
N VAL A 85 5.45 -0.40 -6.88
CA VAL A 85 5.45 -1.81 -7.29
C VAL A 85 4.10 -2.12 -7.92
N MET A 86 4.11 -2.81 -9.07
CA MET A 86 2.90 -3.23 -9.78
C MET A 86 2.95 -4.70 -10.17
N ASP A 87 1.79 -5.33 -10.27
CA ASP A 87 1.60 -6.73 -10.67
C ASP A 87 2.51 -7.71 -9.90
N ARG A 88 2.60 -7.51 -8.59
CA ARG A 88 3.38 -8.38 -7.69
C ARG A 88 2.60 -8.62 -6.41
N SER A 89 2.78 -9.80 -5.82
CA SER A 89 2.31 -10.05 -4.45
C SER A 89 3.48 -10.37 -3.52
N PRO A 90 3.55 -9.79 -2.31
CA PRO A 90 4.60 -10.10 -1.34
C PRO A 90 4.69 -11.60 -1.02
N GLY A 91 3.55 -12.30 -0.99
CA GLY A 91 3.52 -13.76 -0.76
C GLY A 91 4.23 -14.58 -1.84
N ARG A 92 4.37 -14.07 -3.07
CA ARG A 92 5.18 -14.69 -4.13
C ARG A 92 6.62 -14.19 -4.13
N GLU A 93 6.84 -12.92 -3.80
CA GLU A 93 8.15 -12.28 -3.87
C GLU A 93 9.07 -12.67 -2.69
N ILE A 94 8.54 -12.78 -1.47
CA ILE A 94 9.33 -13.12 -0.26
C ILE A 94 10.03 -14.50 -0.41
N PRO A 95 9.36 -15.59 -0.83
CA PRO A 95 10.03 -16.85 -1.09
C PRO A 95 11.05 -16.76 -2.23
N ARG A 96 10.75 -15.97 -3.28
CA ARG A 96 11.66 -15.77 -4.42
C ARG A 96 12.96 -15.09 -4.02
N LEU A 97 12.91 -14.18 -3.05
CA LEU A 97 14.06 -13.45 -2.52
C LEU A 97 14.79 -14.21 -1.39
N GLY A 98 14.30 -15.39 -0.98
CA GLY A 98 14.92 -16.18 0.08
C GLY A 98 14.79 -15.56 1.48
N LEU A 99 13.78 -14.72 1.71
CA LEU A 99 13.57 -13.97 2.95
C LEU A 99 12.53 -14.64 3.88
N GLY A 100 12.44 -15.98 3.85
CA GLY A 100 11.48 -16.79 4.61
C GLY A 100 12.00 -17.32 5.93
#